data_AF-A0A6M3M2Q5-F1
#
_entry.id   AF-A0A6M3M2Q5-F1
#
_cell.length_a   1.000
_cell.length_b   1.000
_cell.length_c   1.000
_cell.angle_alpha   90.00
_cell.angle_beta   90.00
_cell.angle_gamma   90.00
#
_symmetry.space_group_name_H-M   'P 1'
#
loop_
_entity.id
_entity.type
_entity.pdbx_description
1 polymer ?
#
loop_
_entity_poly.entity_id
_entity_poly.type
_entity_poly.pdbx_seq_one_letter_code
_entity_poly.pdbx_strand_id
1 'polypeptide(L)'
;KTKEEARANLEASITYIPDRYRAGVAKADWQSKAASDAAEKNFADAMSQAIAKKSRQLGVRKVANTEWQRLASEKGGAVIGERIRGALDKQSAKWGPIYDGVVATVGRLAPRTIDFRANITARVIPVVEQWKKGAGKL
;
A
#
# COMPACT_ATOMS: atom_id res chain seq x y z
N LYS A 1 -42.74 8.32 12.01
CA LYS A 1 -41.91 8.02 13.20
C LYS A 1 -41.20 9.29 13.63
N THR A 2 -41.13 9.57 14.93
CA THR A 2 -40.31 10.64 15.50
C THR A 2 -38.82 10.28 15.45
N LYS A 3 -37.94 11.25 15.75
CA LYS A 3 -36.49 11.00 15.84
C LYS A 3 -36.15 10.04 16.98
N GLU A 4 -36.90 10.15 18.07
CA GLU A 4 -36.80 9.36 19.28
C GLU A 4 -37.23 7.91 19.02
N GLU A 5 -38.34 7.71 18.29
CA GLU A 5 -38.78 6.38 17.83
C GLU A 5 -37.76 5.75 16.85
N ALA A 6 -37.14 6.56 15.98
CA ALA A 6 -36.11 6.07 15.06
C ALA A 6 -34.86 5.59 15.81
N ARG A 7 -34.46 6.32 16.86
CA ARG A 7 -33.32 5.98 17.72
C ARG A 7 -33.60 4.71 18.53
N ALA A 8 -34.74 4.64 19.20
CA ALA A 8 -35.13 3.48 20.00
C ALA A 8 -35.18 2.19 19.16
N ASN A 9 -35.73 2.27 17.94
CA ASN A 9 -35.74 1.14 17.01
C ASN A 9 -34.33 0.69 16.58
N LEU A 10 -33.39 1.64 16.40
CA LEU A 10 -32.01 1.32 16.05
C LEU A 10 -31.25 0.70 17.25
N GLU A 11 -31.43 1.25 18.46
CA GLU A 11 -30.83 0.70 19.70
C GLU A 11 -31.32 -0.72 19.97
N ALA A 12 -32.63 -0.98 19.83
CA ALA A 12 -33.20 -2.33 19.94
C ALA A 12 -32.64 -3.30 18.88
N SER A 13 -32.24 -2.77 17.70
CA SER A 13 -31.67 -3.60 16.64
C SER A 13 -30.24 -4.08 16.93
N ILE A 14 -29.52 -3.41 17.83
CA ILE A 14 -28.14 -3.77 18.21
C ILE A 14 -28.09 -5.20 18.77
N THR A 15 -29.14 -5.66 19.44
CA THR A 15 -29.17 -6.97 20.09
C THR A 15 -29.18 -8.13 19.11
N TYR A 16 -29.69 -7.95 17.88
CA TYR A 16 -29.85 -9.07 16.92
C TYR A 16 -29.14 -8.86 15.57
N ILE A 17 -28.76 -7.64 15.19
CA ILE A 17 -28.00 -7.40 13.95
C ILE A 17 -26.66 -8.17 13.91
N PRO A 18 -25.83 -8.19 14.98
CA PRO A 18 -24.55 -8.88 14.94
C PRO A 18 -24.67 -10.37 14.63
N ASP A 19 -25.61 -11.08 15.24
CA ASP A 19 -25.80 -12.52 15.01
C ASP A 19 -26.35 -12.81 13.61
N ARG A 20 -27.29 -12.00 13.12
CA ARG A 20 -27.79 -12.10 11.74
C ARG A 20 -26.67 -11.85 10.72
N TYR A 21 -25.82 -10.87 10.97
CA TYR A 21 -24.67 -10.58 10.13
C TYR A 21 -23.68 -11.75 10.11
N ARG A 22 -23.29 -12.28 11.29
CA ARG A 22 -22.41 -13.46 11.39
C ARG A 22 -22.99 -14.66 10.64
N ALA A 23 -24.28 -14.93 10.80
CA ALA A 23 -24.96 -16.02 10.10
C ALA A 23 -24.98 -15.83 8.57
N GLY A 24 -25.11 -14.58 8.11
CA GLY A 24 -25.01 -14.24 6.69
C GLY A 24 -23.59 -14.48 6.14
N VAL A 25 -22.56 -14.01 6.85
CA VAL A 25 -21.15 -14.19 6.46
C VAL A 25 -20.77 -15.66 6.44
N ALA A 26 -21.19 -16.45 7.44
CA ALA A 26 -20.90 -17.88 7.52
C ALA A 26 -21.45 -18.69 6.33
N LYS A 27 -22.48 -18.17 5.65
CA LYS A 27 -23.08 -18.78 4.44
C LYS A 27 -22.52 -18.22 3.13
N ALA A 28 -21.78 -17.12 3.19
CA ALA A 28 -21.29 -16.45 2.01
C ALA A 28 -20.07 -17.18 1.43
N ASP A 29 -20.24 -17.83 0.29
CA ASP A 29 -19.14 -18.33 -0.52
C ASP A 29 -18.84 -17.38 -1.68
N TRP A 30 -18.16 -16.29 -1.36
CA TRP A 30 -17.70 -15.35 -2.39
C TRP A 30 -16.45 -15.86 -3.11
N GLN A 31 -15.61 -16.66 -2.42
CA GLN A 31 -14.28 -17.04 -2.89
C GLN A 31 -14.35 -18.06 -4.03
N SER A 32 -15.17 -19.11 -3.93
CA SER A 32 -15.14 -20.20 -4.92
C SER A 32 -15.45 -19.71 -6.34
N LYS A 33 -16.42 -18.78 -6.48
CA LYS A 33 -16.73 -18.17 -7.78
C LYS A 33 -15.65 -17.19 -8.23
N ALA A 34 -15.15 -16.36 -7.31
CA ALA A 34 -14.13 -15.36 -7.62
C ALA A 34 -12.77 -15.97 -8.01
N ALA A 35 -12.42 -17.13 -7.44
CA ALA A 35 -11.18 -17.85 -7.70
C ALA A 35 -11.30 -18.91 -8.81
N SER A 36 -12.45 -18.99 -9.49
CA SER A 36 -12.68 -19.98 -10.54
C SER A 36 -11.92 -19.63 -11.83
N ASP A 37 -11.60 -20.65 -12.63
CA ASP A 37 -11.01 -20.48 -13.97
C ASP A 37 -11.86 -19.58 -14.88
N ALA A 38 -13.18 -19.61 -14.72
CA ALA A 38 -14.08 -18.73 -15.46
C ALA A 38 -13.88 -17.25 -15.08
N ALA A 39 -13.65 -16.95 -13.81
CA ALA A 39 -13.35 -15.59 -13.35
C ALA A 39 -11.99 -15.11 -13.87
N GLU A 40 -10.96 -15.97 -13.83
CA GLU A 40 -9.64 -15.65 -14.39
C GLU A 40 -9.73 -15.42 -15.90
N LYS A 41 -10.46 -16.26 -16.63
CA LYS A 41 -10.69 -16.08 -18.06
C LYS A 41 -11.39 -14.75 -18.37
N ASN A 42 -12.46 -14.43 -17.63
CA ASN A 42 -13.18 -13.16 -17.83
C ASN A 42 -12.26 -11.95 -17.58
N PHE A 43 -11.40 -12.03 -16.56
CA PHE A 43 -10.39 -11.00 -16.31
C PHE A 43 -9.39 -10.88 -17.47
N ALA A 44 -8.84 -12.00 -17.93
CA ALA A 44 -7.88 -12.03 -19.04
C ALA A 44 -8.48 -11.47 -20.34
N ASP A 45 -9.73 -11.83 -20.66
CA ASP A 45 -10.45 -11.33 -21.84
C ASP A 45 -10.68 -9.81 -21.74
N ALA A 46 -11.13 -9.32 -20.59
CA ALA A 46 -11.35 -7.89 -20.35
C ALA A 46 -10.03 -7.08 -20.44
N MET A 47 -8.94 -7.61 -19.87
CA MET A 47 -7.63 -6.98 -19.94
C MET A 47 -7.10 -6.93 -21.37
N SER A 48 -7.28 -8.01 -22.14
CA SER A 48 -6.89 -8.06 -23.55
C SER A 48 -7.61 -6.99 -24.37
N GLN A 49 -8.93 -6.83 -24.15
CA GLN A 49 -9.70 -5.75 -24.77
C GLN A 49 -9.22 -4.36 -24.34
N ALA A 50 -8.96 -4.16 -23.04
CA ALA A 50 -8.48 -2.90 -22.51
C ALA A 50 -7.12 -2.50 -23.12
N ILE A 51 -6.22 -3.47 -23.29
CA ILE A 51 -4.90 -3.31 -23.92
C ILE A 51 -5.06 -2.98 -25.40
N ALA A 52 -5.84 -3.76 -26.14
CA ALA A 52 -6.08 -3.54 -27.57
C ALA A 52 -6.65 -2.13 -27.83
N LYS A 53 -7.57 -1.68 -26.98
CA LYS A 53 -8.16 -0.33 -27.03
C LYS A 53 -7.21 0.77 -26.53
N LYS A 54 -6.05 0.43 -25.96
CA LYS A 54 -5.15 1.36 -25.25
C LYS A 54 -5.89 2.17 -24.18
N SER A 55 -6.81 1.53 -23.46
CA SER A 55 -7.75 2.18 -22.53
C SER A 55 -7.04 3.02 -21.47
N ARG A 56 -5.89 2.56 -20.96
CA ARG A 56 -5.04 3.33 -20.04
C ARG A 56 -4.60 4.66 -20.65
N GLN A 57 -4.06 4.63 -21.87
CA GLN A 57 -3.57 5.84 -22.54
C GLN A 57 -4.71 6.82 -22.79
N LEU A 58 -5.86 6.31 -23.27
CA LEU A 58 -7.05 7.13 -23.48
C LEU A 58 -7.57 7.73 -22.18
N GLY A 59 -7.59 6.97 -21.08
CA GLY A 59 -7.98 7.46 -19.76
C GLY A 59 -7.04 8.56 -19.24
N VAL A 60 -5.73 8.37 -19.34
CA VAL A 60 -4.73 9.38 -18.93
C VAL A 60 -4.89 10.67 -19.73
N ARG A 61 -5.17 10.59 -21.03
CA ARG A 61 -5.42 11.77 -21.87
C ARG A 61 -6.65 12.59 -21.47
N LYS A 62 -7.58 12.03 -20.68
CA LYS A 62 -8.74 12.77 -20.17
C LYS A 62 -8.39 13.69 -19.00
N VAL A 63 -7.20 13.56 -18.42
CA VAL A 63 -6.75 14.38 -17.30
C VAL A 63 -5.63 15.29 -17.78
N ALA A 64 -5.89 16.60 -17.79
CA ALA A 64 -4.86 17.58 -18.09
C ALA A 64 -3.82 17.62 -16.95
N ASN A 65 -2.55 17.79 -17.30
CA ASN A 65 -1.47 17.87 -16.31
C ASN A 65 -1.69 19.01 -15.32
N THR A 66 -2.18 20.15 -15.79
CA THR A 66 -2.48 21.33 -14.96
C THR A 66 -3.58 21.05 -13.94
N GLU A 67 -4.64 20.35 -14.34
CA GLU A 67 -5.72 19.96 -13.42
C GLU A 67 -5.25 18.96 -12.37
N TRP A 68 -4.43 17.99 -12.76
CA TRP A 68 -3.80 17.08 -11.81
C TRP A 68 -2.90 17.82 -10.81
N GLN A 69 -2.04 18.73 -11.27
CA GLN A 69 -1.15 19.53 -10.41
C GLN A 69 -1.95 20.37 -9.40
N ARG A 70 -3.03 21.01 -9.87
CA ARG A 70 -3.92 21.82 -9.05
C ARG A 70 -4.58 20.98 -7.95
N LEU A 71 -5.23 19.88 -8.32
CA LEU A 71 -5.89 18.98 -7.37
C LEU A 71 -4.91 18.32 -6.40
N ALA A 72 -3.73 17.91 -6.86
CA ALA A 72 -2.69 17.34 -6.02
C ALA A 72 -2.21 18.35 -4.97
N SER A 73 -2.02 19.61 -5.36
CA SER A 73 -1.62 20.68 -4.45
C SER A 73 -2.72 21.02 -3.45
N GLU A 74 -3.93 21.30 -3.93
CA GLU A 74 -5.05 21.74 -3.09
C GLU A 74 -5.55 20.65 -2.14
N LYS A 75 -5.79 19.44 -2.66
CA LYS A 75 -6.39 18.35 -1.87
C LYS A 75 -5.33 17.49 -1.21
N GLY A 76 -4.30 17.10 -1.96
CA GLY A 76 -3.22 16.27 -1.45
C GLY A 76 -2.35 17.03 -0.46
N GLY A 77 -1.95 18.26 -0.81
CA GLY A 77 -1.14 19.12 0.06
C GLY A 77 -1.80 19.43 1.40
N ALA A 78 -3.13 19.63 1.42
CA ALA A 78 -3.88 19.88 2.64
C ALA A 78 -3.81 18.73 3.67
N VAL A 79 -3.67 17.48 3.22
CA VAL A 79 -3.75 16.29 4.11
C VAL A 79 -2.43 15.52 4.25
N ILE A 80 -1.43 15.76 3.39
CA ILE A 80 -0.23 14.92 3.34
C ILE A 80 0.56 14.97 4.65
N GLY A 81 0.64 16.14 5.31
CA GLY A 81 1.35 16.29 6.58
C GLY A 81 0.73 15.45 7.70
N GLU A 82 -0.60 15.45 7.82
CA GLU A 82 -1.31 14.63 8.81
C GLU A 82 -1.14 13.13 8.55
N ARG A 83 -1.24 12.71 7.29
CA ARG A 83 -1.03 11.32 6.89
C ARG A 83 0.39 10.84 7.15
N ILE A 84 1.39 11.70 6.91
CA ILE A 84 2.79 11.40 7.26
C ILE A 84 2.91 11.23 8.77
N ARG A 85 2.38 12.16 9.58
CA ARG A 85 2.41 12.06 11.04
C ARG A 85 1.82 10.74 11.54
N GLY A 86 0.65 10.35 11.03
CA GLY A 86 0.03 9.07 11.38
C GLY A 86 0.80 7.83 10.93
N ALA A 87 1.77 7.97 10.03
CA ALA A 87 2.63 6.88 9.57
C ALA A 87 4.01 6.86 10.25
N LEU A 88 4.37 7.86 11.04
CA LEU A 88 5.70 7.97 11.66
C LEU A 88 6.01 6.78 12.56
N ASP A 89 5.07 6.34 13.40
CA ASP A 89 5.29 5.19 14.30
C ASP A 89 5.56 3.91 13.51
N LYS A 90 4.81 3.68 12.42
CA LYS A 90 5.03 2.53 11.53
C LYS A 90 6.37 2.63 10.81
N GLN A 91 6.76 3.84 10.39
CA GLN A 91 8.06 4.07 9.78
C GLN A 91 9.17 3.76 10.79
N SER A 92 9.09 4.28 12.00
CA SER A 92 10.11 4.06 13.03
C SER A 92 10.18 2.59 13.44
N ALA A 93 9.05 1.93 13.63
CA ALA A 93 9.01 0.52 14.01
C ALA A 93 9.51 -0.44 12.93
N LYS A 94 9.27 -0.14 11.64
CA LYS A 94 9.59 -1.08 10.53
C LYS A 94 10.86 -0.74 9.78
N TRP A 95 11.09 0.55 9.54
CA TRP A 95 12.26 1.03 8.80
C TRP A 95 13.43 1.35 9.74
N GLY A 96 13.16 1.87 10.94
CA GLY A 96 14.19 2.24 11.93
C GLY A 96 15.23 1.14 12.15
N PRO A 97 14.84 -0.10 12.51
CA PRO A 97 15.79 -1.19 12.74
C PRO A 97 16.65 -1.54 11.51
N ILE A 98 16.09 -1.41 10.30
CA ILE A 98 16.82 -1.64 9.05
C ILE A 98 17.90 -0.56 8.89
N TYR A 99 17.50 0.70 9.09
CA TYR A 99 18.41 1.84 8.99
C TYR A 99 19.51 1.80 10.06
N ASP A 100 19.17 1.47 11.31
CA ASP A 100 20.14 1.35 12.40
C ASP A 100 21.20 0.28 12.09
N GLY A 101 20.78 -0.86 11.54
CA GLY A 101 21.71 -1.89 11.07
C GLY A 101 22.64 -1.38 9.96
N VAL A 102 22.12 -0.60 9.01
CA VAL A 102 22.93 0.02 7.95
C VAL A 102 23.92 1.02 8.52
N VAL A 103 23.50 1.90 9.43
CA VAL A 103 24.37 2.88 10.09
C VAL A 103 25.48 2.18 10.88
N ALA A 104 25.14 1.12 11.62
CA ALA A 104 26.11 0.31 12.34
C ALA A 104 27.14 -0.34 11.39
N THR A 105 26.70 -0.85 10.23
CA THR A 105 27.60 -1.36 9.19
C THR A 105 28.50 -0.25 8.68
N VAL A 106 27.95 0.90 8.30
CA VAL A 106 28.71 2.05 7.78
C VAL A 106 29.80 2.50 8.75
N GLY A 107 29.51 2.52 10.05
CA GLY A 107 30.46 2.89 11.09
C GLY A 107 31.67 1.94 11.22
N ARG A 108 31.60 0.73 10.65
CA ARG A 108 32.67 -0.28 10.70
C ARG A 108 33.44 -0.41 9.39
N LEU A 109 33.06 0.32 8.34
CA LEU A 109 33.68 0.18 7.02
C LEU A 109 35.05 0.86 6.96
N ALA A 110 36.01 0.20 6.31
CA ALA A 110 37.35 0.74 6.07
C ALA A 110 37.30 2.10 5.34
N PRO A 111 38.22 3.05 5.64
CA PRO A 111 38.26 4.36 4.98
C PRO A 111 38.23 4.27 3.45
N ARG A 112 37.65 5.29 2.81
CA ARG A 112 37.66 5.37 1.35
C ARG A 112 39.09 5.54 0.83
N THR A 113 39.37 4.94 -0.31
CA THR A 113 40.62 5.12 -1.05
C THR A 113 40.34 5.81 -2.39
N ILE A 114 41.37 6.09 -3.18
CA ILE A 114 41.21 6.59 -4.56
C ILE A 114 40.82 5.48 -5.54
N ASP A 115 41.04 4.20 -5.18
CA ASP A 115 40.64 3.07 -6.01
C ASP A 115 39.14 2.82 -5.87
N PHE A 116 38.41 3.09 -6.94
CA PHE A 116 36.96 2.92 -6.97
C PHE A 116 36.55 1.44 -6.77
N ARG A 117 37.34 0.46 -7.24
CA ARG A 117 37.02 -0.97 -7.07
C ARG A 117 37.14 -1.36 -5.61
N ALA A 118 38.23 -0.95 -4.95
CA ALA A 118 38.39 -1.14 -3.52
C ALA A 118 37.23 -0.52 -2.73
N ASN A 119 36.79 0.69 -3.07
CA ASN A 119 35.64 1.33 -2.43
C ASN A 119 34.32 0.58 -2.64
N ILE A 120 34.07 0.07 -3.86
CA ILE A 120 32.87 -0.72 -4.15
C ILE A 120 32.86 -1.97 -3.28
N THR A 121 33.94 -2.74 -3.31
CA THR A 121 34.04 -4.00 -2.58
C THR A 121 34.00 -3.81 -1.07
N ALA A 122 34.83 -2.90 -0.54
CA ALA A 122 35.00 -2.75 0.91
C ALA A 122 33.92 -1.88 1.57
N ARG A 123 33.09 -1.15 0.79
CA ARG A 123 32.06 -0.26 1.36
C ARG A 123 30.68 -0.43 0.76
N VAL A 124 30.54 -0.36 -0.56
CA VAL A 124 29.21 -0.35 -1.20
C VAL A 124 28.51 -1.70 -1.04
N ILE A 125 29.21 -2.80 -1.34
CA ILE A 125 28.64 -4.14 -1.24
C ILE A 125 28.10 -4.44 0.18
N PRO A 126 28.87 -4.26 1.28
CA PRO A 126 28.36 -4.50 2.64
C PRO A 126 27.13 -3.67 3.02
N VAL A 127 27.03 -2.43 2.54
CA VAL A 127 25.87 -1.57 2.78
C VAL A 127 24.64 -2.11 2.07
N VAL A 128 24.77 -2.50 0.80
CA VAL A 128 23.67 -3.08 0.01
C VAL A 128 23.21 -4.40 0.60
N GLU A 129 24.14 -5.25 1.03
CA GLU A 129 23.82 -6.51 1.71
C GLU A 129 23.05 -6.28 3.00
N GLN A 130 23.47 -5.32 3.83
CA GLN A 130 22.75 -4.99 5.05
C GLN A 130 21.33 -4.48 4.77
N TRP A 131 21.13 -3.66 3.74
CA TRP A 131 19.79 -3.24 3.30
C TRP A 131 18.91 -4.41 2.89
N LYS A 132 19.45 -5.33 2.07
CA LYS A 132 18.71 -6.50 1.61
C LYS A 132 18.37 -7.46 2.75
N LYS A 133 19.32 -7.69 3.67
CA LYS A 133 19.13 -8.51 4.87
C LYS A 133 18.03 -7.92 5.75
N GLY A 134 18.10 -6.63 6.09
CA GLY A 134 17.07 -5.98 6.91
C GLY A 134 15.68 -5.97 6.25
N ALA A 135 15.62 -6.02 4.92
CA ALA A 135 14.37 -6.14 4.17
C ALA A 135 13.87 -7.60 3.97
N GLY A 136 14.59 -8.62 4.48
CA GLY A 136 14.24 -10.03 4.30
C GLY A 136 14.41 -10.53 2.85
N LYS A 137 15.38 -10.00 2.12
CA LYS A 137 15.63 -10.29 0.69
C LYS A 137 16.99 -10.94 0.41
N LEU A 138 17.62 -11.45 1.47
CA LEU A 138 18.86 -12.22 1.49
C LEU A 138 18.66 -13.40 2.43
#